data_AF-A0ABD5MTJ3-F1
#
_entry.id   AF-A0ABD5MTJ3-F1
#
_cell.length_a   1.000
_cell.length_b   1.000
_cell.length_c   1.000
_cell.angle_alpha   90.00
_cell.angle_beta   90.00
_cell.angle_gamma   90.00
#
_symmetry.space_group_name_H-M   'P 1'
#
loop_
_entity.id
_entity.type
_entity.pdbx_description
1 polymer ?
#
loop_
_entity_poly.entity_id
_entity_poly.type
_entity_poly.pdbx_seq_one_letter_code
_entity_poly.pdbx_strand_id
1 'polypeptide(L)'
;MARGPVSGRRWIRAGGVVLSFTAVLTAAFVGILGLLRGSVTDTGSRLPLYTLAFAVTFVAAIYLFSRYGADARTVLFSGLGFGAVAFVLFGLGAEGVVYAVRSPAAVFGSHLVIYFLSAGMIVTGVGFWLVTHWRELIGDPFLAGSESPERSKSSE
;
A
#
# COMPACT_ATOMS: atom_id res chain seq x y z
N MET A 1 5.40 38.79 -5.26
CA MET A 1 4.59 37.56 -5.39
C MET A 1 4.59 36.82 -4.06
N ALA A 2 3.53 36.97 -3.26
CA ALA A 2 3.37 36.28 -1.98
C ALA A 2 2.73 34.90 -2.22
N ARG A 3 3.38 33.83 -1.75
CA ARG A 3 2.77 32.48 -1.73
C ARG A 3 1.71 32.46 -0.63
N GLY A 4 0.43 32.40 -1.00
CA GLY A 4 -0.68 32.31 -0.05
C GLY A 4 -0.65 31.02 0.79
N PRO A 5 -1.36 30.97 1.94
CA PRO A 5 -1.34 29.83 2.87
C PRO A 5 -2.15 28.64 2.33
N VAL A 6 -1.55 27.89 1.40
CA VAL A 6 -2.03 26.58 0.94
C VAL A 6 -1.20 25.47 1.58
N SER A 7 -1.38 25.19 2.89
CA SER A 7 -0.62 24.10 3.51
C SER A 7 -1.40 23.28 4.52
N GLY A 8 -2.02 23.87 5.54
CA GLY A 8 -2.54 23.13 6.71
C GLY A 8 -3.49 21.95 6.39
N ARG A 9 -4.53 22.18 5.57
CA ARG A 9 -5.52 21.14 5.24
C ARG A 9 -4.97 19.98 4.41
N ARG A 10 -3.96 20.22 3.57
CA ARG A 10 -3.35 19.16 2.74
C ARG A 10 -2.46 18.27 3.59
N TRP A 11 -1.67 18.86 4.49
CA TRP A 11 -0.81 18.13 5.42
C TRP A 11 -1.60 17.31 6.44
N ILE A 12 -2.71 17.83 6.96
CA ILE A 12 -3.59 17.07 7.87
C ILE A 12 -4.19 15.85 7.17
N ARG A 13 -4.65 16.01 5.91
CA ARG A 13 -5.19 14.89 5.13
C ARG A 13 -4.11 13.86 4.81
N ALA A 14 -2.93 14.30 4.39
CA ALA A 14 -1.81 13.41 4.12
C ALA A 14 -1.37 12.64 5.37
N GLY A 15 -1.20 13.33 6.51
CA GLY A 15 -0.88 12.72 7.79
C GLY A 15 -1.95 11.72 8.23
N GLY A 16 -3.23 12.05 8.08
CA GLY A 16 -4.34 11.14 8.37
C GLY A 16 -4.33 9.88 7.52
N VAL A 17 -4.02 9.98 6.22
CA VAL A 17 -3.89 8.82 5.32
C VAL A 17 -2.72 7.94 5.74
N VAL A 18 -1.55 8.53 6.01
CA VAL A 18 -0.34 7.80 6.44
C VAL A 18 -0.59 7.05 7.76
N LEU A 19 -1.21 7.72 8.74
CA LEU A 19 -1.56 7.10 10.02
C LEU A 19 -2.55 5.95 9.85
N SER A 20 -3.58 6.14 9.02
CA SER A 20 -4.57 5.09 8.74
C SER A 20 -3.92 3.88 8.09
N PHE A 21 -3.04 4.09 7.11
CA PHE A 21 -2.36 3.01 6.41
C PHE A 21 -1.39 2.26 7.32
N THR A 22 -0.65 3.00 8.16
CA THR A 22 0.25 2.44 9.17
C THR A 22 -0.53 1.57 10.16
N ALA A 23 -1.67 2.06 10.66
CA ALA A 23 -2.50 1.32 11.60
C ALA A 23 -3.04 0.01 10.99
N VAL A 24 -3.51 0.06 9.74
CA VAL A 24 -3.97 -1.14 9.01
C VAL A 24 -2.82 -2.14 8.82
N LEU A 25 -1.62 -1.68 8.46
CA LEU A 25 -0.44 -2.54 8.31
C LEU A 25 -0.02 -3.17 9.64
N THR A 26 0.00 -2.41 10.72
CA THR A 26 0.30 -2.94 12.05
C THR A 26 -0.72 -4.00 12.45
N ALA A 27 -2.02 -3.75 12.24
CA ALA A 27 -3.06 -4.74 12.47
C ALA A 27 -2.84 -5.99 11.60
N ALA A 28 -2.47 -5.83 10.32
CA ALA A 28 -2.19 -6.95 9.43
C ALA A 28 -1.02 -7.81 9.92
N PHE A 29 0.08 -7.21 10.40
CA PHE A 29 1.19 -7.96 10.99
C PHE A 29 0.78 -8.73 12.26
N VAL A 30 -0.07 -8.15 13.09
CA VAL A 30 -0.62 -8.84 14.26
C VAL A 30 -1.51 -10.02 13.83
N GLY A 31 -2.26 -9.88 12.73
CA GLY A 31 -3.06 -10.97 12.16
C GLY A 31 -2.21 -12.13 11.66
N ILE A 32 -1.10 -11.82 10.97
CA ILE A 32 -0.10 -12.82 10.57
C ILE A 32 0.42 -13.56 11.82
N LEU A 33 0.76 -12.83 12.89
CA LEU A 33 1.22 -13.45 14.14
C LEU A 33 0.16 -14.39 14.75
N GLY A 34 -1.12 -13.99 14.73
CA GLY A 34 -2.23 -14.82 15.20
C GLY A 34 -2.41 -16.09 14.37
N LEU A 35 -2.31 -15.99 13.04
CA LEU A 35 -2.37 -17.15 12.14
C LEU A 35 -1.21 -18.11 12.37
N LEU A 36 0.02 -17.58 12.49
CA LEU A 36 1.22 -18.40 12.74
C LEU A 36 1.18 -19.10 14.10
N ARG A 37 0.52 -18.51 15.09
CA ARG A 37 0.31 -19.11 16.42
C ARG A 37 -0.89 -20.06 16.49
N GLY A 38 -1.65 -20.21 15.41
CA GLY A 38 -2.85 -21.06 15.37
C GLY A 38 -3.99 -20.58 16.28
N SER A 39 -3.92 -19.35 16.78
CA SER A 39 -4.87 -18.77 17.73
C SER A 39 -6.08 -18.11 17.05
N VAL A 40 -5.99 -17.91 15.73
CA VAL A 40 -7.11 -17.47 14.89
C VAL A 40 -7.91 -18.72 14.51
N THR A 41 -8.92 -19.02 15.31
CA THR A 41 -9.94 -20.02 15.00
C THR A 41 -11.15 -19.32 14.36
N ASP A 42 -11.72 -19.93 13.32
CA ASP A 42 -12.94 -19.48 12.63
C ASP A 42 -12.78 -18.41 11.52
N THR A 43 -11.65 -18.38 10.81
CA THR A 43 -11.48 -17.50 9.61
C THR A 43 -12.51 -17.79 8.52
N GLY A 44 -12.95 -19.05 8.39
CA GLY A 44 -13.88 -19.49 7.35
C GLY A 44 -15.27 -18.83 7.45
N SER A 45 -15.77 -18.58 8.66
CA SER A 45 -17.07 -17.92 8.85
C SER A 45 -17.06 -16.43 8.43
N ARG A 46 -15.86 -15.82 8.41
CA ARG A 46 -15.64 -14.40 8.07
C ARG A 46 -15.23 -14.18 6.63
N LEU A 47 -14.91 -15.25 5.90
CA LEU A 47 -14.55 -15.21 4.49
C LEU A 47 -15.55 -14.40 3.64
N PRO A 48 -16.88 -14.53 3.82
CA PRO A 48 -17.85 -13.75 3.05
C PRO A 48 -17.70 -12.24 3.24
N LEU A 49 -17.37 -11.79 4.47
CA LEU A 49 -17.14 -10.37 4.76
C LEU A 49 -15.86 -9.87 4.11
N TYR A 50 -14.79 -10.67 4.12
CA TYR A 50 -13.55 -10.33 3.42
C TYR A 50 -13.80 -10.23 1.91
N THR A 51 -14.53 -11.18 1.32
CA THR A 51 -14.88 -11.15 -0.10
C THR A 51 -15.73 -9.93 -0.46
N LEU A 52 -16.66 -9.53 0.41
CA LEU A 52 -17.42 -8.29 0.23
C LEU A 52 -16.51 -7.05 0.25
N ALA A 53 -15.57 -6.97 1.19
CA ALA A 53 -14.60 -5.88 1.26
C ALA A 53 -13.70 -5.80 0.02
N PHE A 54 -13.27 -6.95 -0.51
CA PHE A 54 -12.57 -7.06 -1.79
C PHE A 54 -13.41 -6.49 -2.93
N ALA A 55 -14.65 -6.97 -3.08
CA ALA A 55 -15.53 -6.55 -4.16
C ALA A 55 -15.77 -5.03 -4.14
N VAL A 56 -16.07 -4.47 -2.97
CA VAL A 56 -16.27 -3.01 -2.80
C VAL A 56 -15.02 -2.23 -3.18
N THR A 57 -13.84 -2.68 -2.72
CA THR A 57 -12.59 -1.98 -3.00
C THR A 57 -12.17 -2.11 -4.47
N PHE A 58 -12.40 -3.27 -5.08
CA PHE A 58 -12.17 -3.49 -6.50
C PHE A 58 -13.04 -2.57 -7.36
N VAL A 59 -14.34 -2.47 -7.06
CA VAL A 59 -15.25 -1.55 -7.77
C VAL A 59 -14.82 -0.10 -7.59
N ALA A 60 -14.47 0.30 -6.37
CA ALA A 60 -13.97 1.65 -6.10
C ALA A 60 -12.67 1.97 -6.87
N ALA A 61 -11.76 1.01 -6.97
CA ALA A 61 -10.51 1.14 -7.71
C ALA A 61 -10.76 1.31 -9.21
N ILE A 62 -11.65 0.49 -9.81
CA ILE A 62 -12.05 0.64 -11.22
C ILE A 62 -12.63 2.04 -11.47
N TYR A 63 -13.58 2.48 -10.64
CA TYR A 63 -14.21 3.79 -10.78
C TYR A 63 -13.17 4.92 -10.70
N LEU A 64 -12.25 4.83 -9.75
CA LEU A 64 -11.22 5.84 -9.55
C LEU A 64 -10.24 5.88 -10.73
N PHE A 65 -9.71 4.73 -11.16
CA PHE A 65 -8.78 4.67 -12.29
C PHE A 65 -9.43 5.09 -13.61
N SER A 66 -10.70 4.74 -13.83
CA SER A 66 -11.46 5.17 -15.00
C SER A 66 -11.62 6.69 -15.04
N ARG A 67 -11.86 7.34 -13.89
CA ARG A 67 -11.96 8.81 -13.80
C ARG A 67 -10.65 9.52 -14.16
N TYR A 68 -9.50 8.89 -13.94
CA TYR A 68 -8.19 9.45 -14.28
C TYR A 68 -7.78 9.20 -15.74
N GLY A 69 -8.66 8.65 -16.58
CA GLY A 69 -8.40 8.45 -18.01
C GLY A 69 -7.32 7.39 -18.29
N ALA A 70 -7.11 6.45 -17.37
CA ALA A 70 -6.16 5.37 -17.56
C ALA A 70 -6.64 4.38 -18.64
N ASP A 71 -5.69 3.77 -19.36
CA ASP A 71 -5.97 2.78 -20.38
C ASP A 71 -6.69 1.55 -19.79
N ALA A 72 -7.58 0.92 -20.55
CA ALA A 72 -8.49 -0.13 -20.05
C ALA A 72 -7.73 -1.31 -19.44
N ARG A 73 -6.59 -1.68 -20.03
CA ARG A 73 -5.72 -2.74 -19.53
C ARG A 73 -5.09 -2.36 -18.19
N THR A 74 -4.62 -1.12 -18.06
CA THR A 74 -4.09 -0.58 -16.79
C THR A 74 -5.17 -0.54 -15.72
N VAL A 75 -6.38 -0.05 -16.03
CA VAL A 75 -7.50 -0.01 -15.09
C VAL A 75 -7.80 -1.42 -14.55
N LEU A 76 -7.85 -2.43 -15.42
CA LEU A 76 -8.18 -3.80 -15.03
C LEU A 76 -7.11 -4.42 -14.13
N PHE A 77 -5.83 -4.37 -14.54
CA PHE A 77 -4.74 -4.98 -13.78
C PHE A 77 -4.41 -4.22 -12.50
N SER A 78 -4.40 -2.89 -12.53
CA SER A 78 -4.20 -2.07 -11.34
C SER A 78 -5.38 -2.18 -10.38
N GLY A 79 -6.61 -2.23 -10.88
CA GLY A 79 -7.81 -2.46 -10.07
C GLY A 79 -7.78 -3.83 -9.38
N LEU A 80 -7.41 -4.89 -10.11
CA LEU A 80 -7.27 -6.24 -9.56
C LEU A 80 -6.17 -6.30 -8.51
N GLY A 81 -4.98 -5.75 -8.81
CA GLY A 81 -3.87 -5.70 -7.87
C GLY A 81 -4.21 -4.91 -6.61
N PHE A 82 -4.84 -3.75 -6.76
CA PHE A 82 -5.25 -2.92 -5.64
C PHE A 82 -6.32 -3.60 -4.77
N GLY A 83 -7.31 -4.23 -5.41
CA GLY A 83 -8.32 -5.03 -4.73
C GLY A 83 -7.68 -6.17 -3.94
N ALA A 84 -6.76 -6.92 -4.56
CA ALA A 84 -6.12 -8.07 -3.91
C ALA A 84 -5.29 -7.65 -2.69
N VAL A 85 -4.51 -6.57 -2.82
CA VAL A 85 -3.75 -5.99 -1.69
C VAL A 85 -4.70 -5.55 -0.58
N ALA A 86 -5.79 -4.85 -0.92
CA ALA A 86 -6.77 -4.41 0.06
C ALA A 86 -7.43 -5.61 0.77
N PHE A 87 -7.82 -6.65 0.06
CA PHE A 87 -8.39 -7.87 0.64
C PHE A 87 -7.45 -8.50 1.65
N VAL A 88 -6.17 -8.66 1.28
CA VAL A 88 -5.15 -9.23 2.17
C VAL A 88 -4.97 -8.36 3.40
N LEU A 89 -4.82 -7.04 3.22
CA LEU A 89 -4.62 -6.10 4.33
C LEU A 89 -5.82 -6.02 5.27
N PHE A 90 -7.04 -5.93 4.74
CA PHE A 90 -8.25 -5.87 5.57
C PHE A 90 -8.54 -7.21 6.24
N GLY A 91 -8.35 -8.33 5.55
CA GLY A 91 -8.51 -9.66 6.13
C GLY A 91 -7.51 -9.90 7.26
N LEU A 92 -6.22 -9.70 7.00
CA LEU A 92 -5.18 -9.82 8.03
C LEU A 92 -5.37 -8.80 9.15
N GLY A 93 -5.74 -7.55 8.83
CA GLY A 93 -6.01 -6.51 9.80
C GLY A 93 -7.14 -6.87 10.75
N ALA A 94 -8.26 -7.37 10.22
CA ALA A 94 -9.38 -7.83 11.01
C ALA A 94 -8.99 -9.00 11.93
N GLU A 95 -8.26 -10.00 11.42
CA GLU A 95 -7.78 -11.10 12.25
C GLU A 95 -6.78 -10.63 13.32
N GLY A 96 -5.95 -9.63 13.01
CA GLY A 96 -5.03 -9.04 13.96
C GLY A 96 -5.71 -8.29 15.09
N VAL A 97 -6.75 -7.52 14.78
CA VAL A 97 -7.59 -6.85 15.80
C VAL A 97 -8.25 -7.90 16.70
N VAL A 98 -8.83 -8.94 16.12
CA VAL A 98 -9.46 -10.03 16.89
C VAL A 98 -8.44 -10.73 17.78
N TYR A 99 -7.25 -11.05 17.26
CA TYR A 99 -6.18 -11.66 18.03
C TYR A 99 -5.67 -10.76 19.15
N ALA A 100 -5.48 -9.46 18.90
CA ALA A 100 -5.07 -8.50 19.93
C ALA A 100 -6.08 -8.39 21.08
N VAL A 101 -7.39 -8.42 20.76
CA VAL A 101 -8.46 -8.38 21.78
C VAL A 101 -8.53 -9.69 22.58
N ARG A 102 -8.37 -10.85 21.92
CA ARG A 102 -8.43 -12.16 22.58
C ARG A 102 -7.15 -12.53 23.33
N SER A 103 -6.00 -11.98 22.93
CA SER A 103 -4.69 -12.30 23.49
C SER A 103 -3.84 -11.04 23.71
N PRO A 104 -4.30 -10.09 24.54
CA PRO A 104 -3.65 -8.79 24.70
C PRO A 104 -2.24 -8.92 25.30
N ALA A 105 -2.02 -9.86 26.22
CA ALA A 105 -0.70 -10.10 26.81
C ALA A 105 0.34 -10.57 25.78
N ALA A 106 -0.07 -11.31 24.75
CA ALA A 106 0.84 -11.79 23.71
C ALA A 106 1.24 -10.69 22.71
N VAL A 107 0.43 -9.64 22.58
CA VAL A 107 0.64 -8.53 21.65
C VAL A 107 1.31 -7.36 22.36
N PHE A 108 0.73 -6.89 23.47
CA PHE A 108 1.19 -5.71 24.20
C PHE A 108 2.21 -6.03 25.31
N GLY A 109 2.29 -7.29 25.77
CA GLY A 109 3.24 -7.70 26.81
C GLY A 109 4.67 -7.94 26.30
N SER A 110 4.86 -8.00 24.99
CA SER A 110 6.17 -8.01 24.34
C SER A 110 6.29 -6.77 23.48
N HIS A 111 7.49 -6.19 23.35
CA HIS A 111 7.78 -5.02 22.50
C HIS A 111 7.43 -5.20 20.99
N LEU A 112 6.77 -6.30 20.62
CA LEU A 112 6.22 -6.65 19.31
C LEU A 112 5.37 -5.54 18.67
N VAL A 113 4.52 -4.86 19.44
CA VAL A 113 3.70 -3.75 18.91
C VAL A 113 4.59 -2.64 18.36
N ILE A 114 5.72 -2.35 19.02
CA ILE A 114 6.66 -1.32 18.56
C ILE A 114 7.36 -1.78 17.28
N TYR A 115 7.73 -3.05 17.19
CA TYR A 115 8.31 -3.61 15.96
C TYR A 115 7.31 -3.60 14.78
N PHE A 116 6.05 -3.99 15.00
CA PHE A 116 5.03 -3.97 13.96
C PHE A 116 4.59 -2.56 13.57
N LEU A 117 4.58 -1.62 14.50
CA LEU A 117 4.38 -0.20 14.22
C LEU A 117 5.52 0.34 13.35
N SER A 118 6.76 0.03 13.72
CA SER A 118 7.96 0.45 12.98
C SER A 118 7.95 -0.13 11.56
N ALA A 119 7.66 -1.43 11.42
CA ALA A 119 7.51 -2.08 10.13
C ALA A 119 6.39 -1.44 9.29
N GLY A 120 5.23 -1.16 9.89
CA GLY A 120 4.11 -0.47 9.23
C GLY A 120 4.48 0.92 8.72
N MET A 121 5.23 1.70 9.51
CA MET A 121 5.72 3.02 9.10
C MET A 121 6.71 2.92 7.94
N ILE A 122 7.67 1.99 8.00
CA ILE A 122 8.65 1.78 6.92
C ILE A 122 7.93 1.41 5.63
N VAL A 123 7.03 0.44 5.67
CA VAL A 123 6.25 0.00 4.49
C VAL A 123 5.40 1.15 3.93
N THR A 124 4.79 1.96 4.80
CA THR A 124 4.00 3.13 4.35
C THR A 124 4.87 4.18 3.67
N GLY A 125 6.04 4.49 4.23
CA GLY A 125 6.98 5.44 3.66
C GLY A 125 7.51 4.99 2.30
N VAL A 126 7.95 3.73 2.21
CA VAL A 126 8.41 3.12 0.96
C VAL A 126 7.29 3.05 -0.07
N GLY A 127 6.08 2.64 0.34
CA GLY A 127 4.92 2.56 -0.55
C GLY A 127 4.52 3.92 -1.13
N PHE A 128 4.49 4.96 -0.30
CA PHE A 128 4.24 6.33 -0.76
C PHE A 128 5.29 6.78 -1.77
N TRP A 129 6.57 6.58 -1.45
CA TRP A 129 7.68 6.95 -2.33
C TRP A 129 7.60 6.21 -3.67
N LEU A 130 7.35 4.90 -3.63
CA LEU A 130 7.25 4.07 -4.82
C LEU A 130 6.08 4.55 -5.71
N VAL A 131 4.89 4.76 -5.17
CA VAL A 131 3.74 5.24 -5.97
C VAL A 131 4.01 6.60 -6.62
N THR A 132 4.81 7.47 -5.98
CA THR A 132 5.17 8.78 -6.55
C THR A 132 6.29 8.72 -7.57
N HIS A 133 7.29 7.84 -7.40
CA HIS A 133 8.53 7.83 -8.20
C HIS A 133 8.70 6.56 -9.06
N TRP A 134 7.73 5.64 -9.09
CA TRP A 134 7.87 4.36 -9.81
C TRP A 134 8.22 4.52 -11.29
N ARG A 135 7.77 5.60 -11.93
CA ARG A 135 8.09 5.89 -13.34
C ARG A 135 9.55 6.25 -13.56
N GLU A 136 10.17 6.93 -12.60
CA GLU A 136 11.61 7.24 -12.64
C GLU A 136 12.42 5.97 -12.45
N LEU A 137 11.96 5.09 -11.55
CA LEU A 137 12.60 3.81 -11.28
C LEU A 137 12.60 2.85 -12.49
N ILE A 138 11.54 2.88 -13.30
CA ILE A 138 11.39 2.02 -14.49
C ILE A 138 11.87 2.73 -15.77
N GLY A 139 12.05 4.06 -15.72
CA GLY A 139 12.30 4.91 -16.88
C GLY A 139 13.73 4.91 -17.44
N ASP A 140 14.77 4.68 -16.64
CA ASP A 140 16.17 4.95 -17.05
C ASP A 140 17.22 3.87 -16.72
N PRO A 141 17.38 2.80 -17.54
CA PRO A 141 18.75 2.25 -17.63
C PRO A 141 19.22 1.67 -18.98
N PHE A 142 18.46 1.71 -20.09
CA PHE A 142 18.88 0.94 -21.29
C PHE A 142 18.98 1.71 -22.61
N LEU A 143 18.44 2.93 -22.74
CA LEU A 143 18.45 3.65 -24.03
C LEU A 143 19.42 4.84 -24.10
N ALA A 144 20.13 5.17 -23.03
CA ALA A 144 21.12 6.26 -23.04
C ALA A 144 22.49 5.88 -23.65
N GLY A 145 22.69 4.61 -24.03
CA GLY A 145 23.97 4.09 -24.52
C GLY A 145 24.19 4.11 -26.03
N SER A 146 23.22 4.58 -26.85
CA SER A 146 23.31 4.47 -28.31
C SER A 146 23.55 5.79 -29.07
N GLU A 147 23.74 6.93 -28.39
CA GLU A 147 24.06 8.19 -29.08
C GLU A 147 25.58 8.45 -29.22
N SER A 148 26.15 7.74 -30.21
CA SER A 148 27.20 8.09 -31.20
C SER A 148 28.33 9.12 -30.94
N PRO A 149 29.58 8.77 -31.31
CA PRO A 149 30.54 9.71 -31.89
C PRO A 149 30.95 9.30 -33.33
N GLU A 150 30.05 9.38 -34.30
CA GLU A 150 30.38 9.35 -35.74
C GLU A 150 29.95 10.64 -36.46
N ARG A 151 30.44 11.79 -35.99
CA ARG A 151 30.35 13.07 -36.71
C ARG A 151 31.69 13.81 -36.68
N SER A 152 32.75 13.21 -37.22
CA SER A 152 34.02 13.94 -37.43
C SER A 152 34.88 13.47 -38.61
N LYS A 153 34.31 12.87 -39.67
CA LYS A 153 35.09 12.48 -40.86
C LYS A 153 34.46 12.88 -42.20
N SER A 154 33.81 14.03 -42.26
CA SER A 154 33.21 14.54 -43.51
C SER A 154 33.54 16.00 -43.82
N SER A 155 34.57 16.58 -43.19
CA SER A 155 35.05 17.91 -43.59
C SER A 155 36.49 18.09 -43.14
N GLU A 156 37.43 17.58 -43.94
CA GLU A 156 38.67 18.25 -44.39
C GLU A 156 39.54 17.26 -45.18
#